data_AF-A0A924F5P0-F1
#
_entry.id   AF-A0A924F5P0-F1
#
_cell.length_a   1.000
_cell.length_b   1.000
_cell.length_c   1.000
_cell.angle_alpha   90.00
_cell.angle_beta   90.00
_cell.angle_gamma   90.00
#
_symmetry.space_group_name_H-M   'P 1'
#
loop_
_entity.id
_entity.type
_entity.pdbx_description
1 polymer ?
#
loop_
_entity_poly.entity_id
_entity_poly.type
_entity_poly.pdbx_seq_one_letter_code
_entity_poly.pdbx_strand_id
1 'polypeptide(L)'
;GLGTQLTLHLDYHFGGYAKTTPELITFMKAFTAEEGILIDQVYTAKMFYAIDDLVKKGWFKPEEKIVALHTGGLLGLMGIKDKI
;
A
#
# COMPACT_ATOMS: atom_id res chain seq x y z
N GLY A 1 -13.47 -5.19 -27.18
CA GLY A 1 -14.60 -4.91 -26.27
C GLY A 1 -14.05 -4.59 -24.91
N LEU A 2 -14.44 -3.45 -24.34
CA LEU A 2 -14.01 -2.99 -23.01
C LEU A 2 -14.67 -3.87 -21.94
N GLY A 3 -14.17 -5.09 -21.78
CA GLY A 3 -14.45 -5.88 -20.58
C GLY A 3 -13.78 -5.19 -19.41
N THR A 4 -14.53 -4.92 -18.34
CA THR A 4 -13.99 -4.43 -17.08
C THR A 4 -12.96 -5.42 -16.54
N GLN A 5 -11.68 -5.11 -16.71
CA GLN A 5 -10.58 -5.89 -16.13
C GLN A 5 -10.43 -5.49 -14.66
N LEU A 6 -11.38 -5.93 -13.82
CA LEU A 6 -11.29 -5.78 -12.37
C LEU A 6 -10.49 -6.95 -11.81
N THR A 7 -9.33 -6.64 -11.22
CA THR A 7 -8.55 -7.60 -10.44
C THR A 7 -8.57 -7.19 -8.98
N LEU A 8 -8.86 -8.12 -8.08
CA LEU A 8 -8.84 -7.91 -6.63
C LEU A 8 -7.73 -8.74 -6.01
N HIS A 9 -6.72 -8.08 -5.45
CA HIS A 9 -5.64 -8.74 -4.74
C HIS A 9 -5.99 -8.91 -3.26
N LEU A 10 -6.16 -10.15 -2.81
CA LEU A 10 -6.59 -10.45 -1.44
C LEU A 10 -5.44 -10.65 -0.46
N ASP A 11 -4.21 -10.86 -0.94
CA ASP A 11 -3.07 -11.27 -0.10
C ASP A 11 -2.43 -10.13 0.73
N TYR A 12 -2.85 -8.88 0.53
CA TYR A 12 -2.25 -7.69 1.14
C TYR A 12 -3.04 -7.14 2.33
N HIS A 13 -3.86 -7.96 2.99
CA HIS A 13 -4.69 -7.50 4.11
C HIS A 13 -3.94 -7.44 5.45
N PHE A 14 -2.73 -8.01 5.57
CA PHE A 14 -1.88 -7.97 6.79
C PHE A 14 -2.62 -8.40 8.07
N GLY A 15 -3.29 -9.55 8.02
CA GLY A 15 -4.08 -10.08 9.14
C GLY A 15 -5.48 -9.48 9.29
N GLY A 16 -5.90 -8.54 8.45
CA GLY A 16 -7.29 -8.11 8.30
C GLY A 16 -7.52 -6.61 8.54
N TYR A 17 -8.79 -6.24 8.72
CA TYR A 17 -9.18 -4.85 8.91
C TYR A 17 -8.50 -4.22 10.14
N ALA A 18 -7.93 -3.03 9.96
CA ALA A 18 -7.18 -2.27 10.97
C ALA A 18 -5.99 -3.01 11.64
N LYS A 19 -5.64 -4.22 11.18
CA LYS A 19 -4.46 -4.95 11.63
C LYS A 19 -3.21 -4.44 10.92
N THR A 20 -2.12 -4.49 11.66
CA THR A 20 -0.77 -4.14 11.23
C THR A 20 0.19 -5.26 11.60
N THR A 21 1.20 -5.47 10.76
CA THR A 21 2.32 -6.37 11.01
C THR A 21 3.61 -5.56 11.09
N PRO A 22 4.68 -6.09 11.71
CA PRO A 22 5.99 -5.44 11.68
C PRO A 22 6.48 -5.14 10.26
N GLU A 23 6.23 -6.05 9.33
CA GLU A 23 6.54 -5.88 7.90
C GLU A 23 5.86 -4.65 7.28
N LEU A 24 4.54 -4.49 7.50
CA LEU A 24 3.81 -3.33 7.00
C LEU A 24 4.34 -2.03 7.61
N ILE A 25 4.67 -2.03 8.90
CA ILE A 25 5.24 -0.85 9.58
C ILE A 25 6.63 -0.51 9.03
N THR A 26 7.49 -1.51 8.80
CA THR A 26 8.80 -1.30 8.19
C THR A 26 8.67 -0.72 6.77
N PHE A 27 7.74 -1.25 5.96
CA PHE A 27 7.44 -0.69 4.65
C PHE A 27 6.99 0.76 4.74
N MET A 28 6.05 1.08 5.64
CA MET A 28 5.55 2.44 5.82
C MET A 28 6.68 3.44 6.13
N LYS A 29 7.60 3.07 7.04
CA LYS A 29 8.74 3.93 7.38
C LYS A 29 9.65 4.16 6.19
N ALA A 30 9.98 3.10 5.44
CA ALA A 30 10.83 3.19 4.25
C ALA A 30 10.18 4.06 3.17
N PHE A 31 8.91 3.78 2.83
CA PHE A 31 8.16 4.52 1.83
C PHE A 31 8.05 6.01 2.17
N THR A 32 7.69 6.34 3.41
CA THR A 32 7.61 7.74 3.84
C THR A 32 8.96 8.44 3.82
N ALA A 33 10.05 7.75 4.19
CA ALA A 33 11.38 8.32 4.15
C ALA A 33 11.89 8.56 2.72
N GLU A 34 11.55 7.69 1.77
CA GLU A 34 11.97 7.77 0.37
C GLU A 34 11.13 8.77 -0.43
N GLU A 35 9.80 8.70 -0.31
CA GLU A 35 8.87 9.47 -1.14
C GLU A 35 8.44 10.80 -0.50
N GLY A 36 8.64 10.97 0.81
CA GLY A 36 8.14 12.13 1.56
C GLY A 36 6.62 12.18 1.71
N ILE A 37 5.93 11.08 1.42
CA ILE A 37 4.47 10.95 1.49
C ILE A 37 4.08 10.11 2.71
N LEU A 38 3.16 10.63 3.52
CA LEU A 38 2.55 9.87 4.63
C LEU A 38 1.46 8.96 4.09
N ILE A 39 1.43 7.72 4.57
CA ILE A 39 0.44 6.70 4.21
C ILE A 39 -0.16 6.09 5.47
N ASP A 40 -1.44 5.71 5.43
CA ASP A 40 -2.17 5.13 6.57
C ASP A 40 -2.05 3.60 6.60
N GLN A 41 -2.01 3.04 7.81
CA GLN A 41 -1.82 1.62 8.05
C GLN A 41 -3.02 0.73 7.70
N VAL A 42 -4.21 1.32 7.54
CA VAL A 42 -5.45 0.57 7.31
C VAL A 42 -5.65 0.32 5.81
N TYR A 43 -5.35 1.31 4.97
CA TYR A 43 -5.63 1.27 3.54
C TYR A 43 -4.41 1.57 2.67
N THR A 44 -3.91 2.79 2.69
CA THR A 44 -3.00 3.29 1.65
C THR A 44 -1.62 2.66 1.74
N ALA A 45 -1.14 2.32 2.94
CA ALA A 45 0.08 1.54 3.09
C ALA A 45 -0.03 0.14 2.48
N LYS A 46 -1.18 -0.52 2.63
CA LYS A 46 -1.42 -1.86 2.07
C LYS A 46 -1.49 -1.81 0.54
N MET A 47 -2.09 -0.75 0.00
CA MET A 47 -2.14 -0.51 -1.44
C MET A 47 -0.75 -0.24 -2.03
N PHE A 48 0.05 0.63 -1.43
CA PHE A 48 1.41 0.90 -1.91
C PHE A 48 2.33 -0.31 -1.74
N TYR A 49 2.19 -1.07 -0.66
CA TYR A 49 2.89 -2.34 -0.48
C TYR A 49 2.56 -3.31 -1.61
N ALA A 50 1.26 -3.46 -1.94
CA ALA A 50 0.82 -4.34 -3.01
C ALA A 50 1.43 -3.94 -4.35
N ILE A 51 1.47 -2.65 -4.67
CA ILE A 51 2.09 -2.16 -5.91
C ILE A 51 3.58 -2.53 -5.96
N ASP A 52 4.33 -2.22 -4.89
CA ASP A 52 5.77 -2.52 -4.81
C ASP A 52 6.06 -4.03 -4.95
N ASP A 53 5.31 -4.88 -4.25
CA ASP A 53 5.45 -6.33 -4.33
C ASP A 53 5.04 -6.89 -5.70
N LEU A 54 3.96 -6.37 -6.32
CA LEU A 54 3.53 -6.77 -7.66
C LEU A 54 4.56 -6.37 -8.73
N VAL A 55 5.20 -5.21 -8.60
CA VAL A 55 6.31 -4.80 -9.46
C VAL A 55 7.48 -5.77 -9.31
N LYS A 56 7.88 -6.12 -8.08
CA LYS A 56 8.95 -7.10 -7.81
C LYS A 56 8.65 -8.49 -8.35
N LYS A 57 7.36 -8.87 -8.39
CA LYS A 57 6.88 -10.14 -8.96
C LYS A 57 6.73 -10.12 -10.50
N GLY A 58 7.01 -8.98 -11.15
CA GLY A 58 6.87 -8.84 -12.61
C GLY A 58 5.42 -8.91 -13.08
N TRP A 59 4.46 -8.53 -12.23
CA TRP A 59 3.04 -8.50 -12.59
C TRP A 59 2.73 -7.46 -13.67
N PHE A 60 3.39 -6.30 -13.57
CA PHE A 60 3.30 -5.23 -14.54
C PHE A 60 4.44 -5.33 -15.56
N LYS A 61 4.19 -4.93 -16.81
CA LYS A 61 5.26 -4.84 -17.80
C LYS A 61 6.15 -3.61 -17.53
N PRO A 62 7.45 -3.64 -17.86
CA PRO A 62 8.36 -2.53 -17.59
C PRO A 62 7.91 -1.16 -18.13
N GLU A 63 7.18 -1.14 -19.24
CA GLU A 63 6.69 0.07 -19.91
C GLU A 63 5.32 0.56 -19.41
N GLU A 64 4.64 -0.21 -18.55
CA GLU A 64 3.33 0.17 -18.02
C GLU A 64 3.45 1.32 -17.02
N LYS A 65 2.53 2.30 -17.13
CA LYS A 65 2.42 3.40 -16.18
C LYS A 65 1.31 3.10 -15.18
N ILE A 66 1.66 3.13 -13.90
CA ILE A 66 0.73 2.86 -12.80
C ILE A 66 0.25 4.19 -12.21
N VAL A 67 -1.05 4.33 -12.02
CA VAL A 67 -1.65 5.45 -11.27
C VAL A 67 -2.17 4.91 -9.95
N ALA A 68 -1.52 5.29 -8.85
CA ALA A 68 -1.97 4.95 -7.51
C ALA A 68 -2.92 6.04 -6.98
N LEU A 69 -4.13 5.66 -6.56
CA LEU A 69 -5.07 6.57 -5.91
C LEU A 69 -4.81 6.60 -4.40
N HIS A 70 -4.12 7.63 -3.92
CA HIS A 70 -3.92 7.84 -2.49
C HIS A 70 -5.18 8.45 -1.85
N THR A 71 -6.00 7.60 -1.21
CA THR A 71 -7.32 7.96 -0.66
C THR A 71 -7.28 8.69 0.70
N GLY A 72 -6.12 9.13 1.17
CA GLY A 72 -5.96 9.80 2.48
C GLY A 72 -5.79 8.81 3.64
N GLY A 73 -6.51 9.03 4.75
CA GLY A 73 -6.46 8.18 5.95
C GLY A 73 -5.54 8.65 7.08
N LEU A 74 -4.87 9.81 6.92
CA LEU A 74 -3.84 10.29 7.85
C LEU A 74 -4.30 10.53 9.28
N LEU A 75 -5.60 10.79 9.51
CA LEU A 75 -6.14 10.86 10.88
C LEU A 75 -5.96 9.53 11.64
N GLY A 76 -6.02 8.40 10.93
CA GLY A 76 -5.79 7.06 11.50
C GLY A 76 -4.35 6.83 11.96
N LEU A 77 -3.39 7.59 11.43
CA LEU A 77 -1.99 7.53 11.88
C LEU A 77 -1.82 8.03 13.30
N MET A 78 -2.69 8.94 13.76
CA MET A 78 -2.62 9.47 15.12
C MET A 78 -2.70 8.36 16.18
N GLY A 79 -3.40 7.27 15.90
CA GLY A 79 -3.52 6.13 16.81
C GLY A 79 -2.30 5.21 16.88
N ILE A 80 -1.30 5.40 16.01
CA ILE A 80 -0.09 4.55 15.96
C ILE A 80 1.21 5.36 15.83
N LYS A 81 1.18 6.67 16.11
CA LYS A 81 2.35 7.56 15.95
C LYS A 81 3.63 7.02 16.55
N ASP A 82 3.56 6.43 17.74
CA ASP A 82 4.75 5.91 18.44
C ASP A 82 5.39 4.70 17.74
N LYS A 83 4.72 4.12 16.73
CA LYS A 83 5.21 2.98 15.95
C LYS A 83 5.83 3.41 14.62
N ILE A 84 5.60 4.63 14.15
CA ILE A 84 6.03 5.12 12.83
C ILE A 84 7.21 6.06 13.00
#